data_AF-A0A857VA64-F1
#
_entry.id   AF-A0A857VA64-F1
#
_cell.length_a   1.000
_cell.length_b   1.000
_cell.length_c   1.000
_cell.angle_alpha   90.00
_cell.angle_beta   90.00
_cell.angle_gamma   90.00
#
_symmetry.space_group_name_H-M   'P 1'
#
loop_
_entity.id
_entity.type
_entity.pdbx_description
1 polymer ?
#
loop_
_entity_poly.entity_id
_entity_poly.type
_entity_poly.pdbx_seq_one_letter_code
_entity_poly.pdbx_strand_id
1 'polypeptide(L)'
;MEQSSIGCSLERISATDALSTRLALVGGIATDLMLLSSGVFHEDIKTINVDRDELDTITTLRSNGTVRDIDIKVFTSRPEVCRSVQTELAARTSAPVSASGYNSKEIKNRRVRFTSEFIEENDETLSLRAGAICHNVDRKLIEDTWTVEANDGSVSLPVLSPYSHIGLYYTRYISGIKRKDTEKVNLLQSKLQGLSLSDSSTSNLDPFMAFQNDVDAYYSANNLKELLKQRELPMLIAKYAIKYLDLVNFQELAQSNKLLGNISERIICSEQNGQFYA
;
A
#
# COMPACT_ATOMS: atom_id res chain seq x y z
N MET A 1 -0.21 43.92 1.28
CA MET A 1 0.32 42.56 1.36
C MET A 1 -0.86 41.62 1.42
N GLU A 2 -1.27 41.11 0.26
CA GLU A 2 -2.35 40.14 0.15
C GLU A 2 -1.91 38.82 0.81
N GLN A 3 -2.76 38.27 1.68
CA GLN A 3 -2.59 36.92 2.20
C GLN A 3 -2.71 35.96 1.02
N SER A 4 -1.57 35.39 0.60
CA SER A 4 -1.53 34.30 -0.38
C SER A 4 -2.45 33.18 0.11
N SER A 5 -3.43 32.78 -0.69
CA SER A 5 -4.37 31.71 -0.38
C SER A 5 -3.62 30.42 -0.02
N ILE A 6 -3.67 30.02 1.24
CA ILE A 6 -2.95 28.85 1.78
C ILE A 6 -3.57 27.53 1.26
N GLY A 7 -4.75 27.57 0.62
CA GLY A 7 -5.32 26.48 -0.16
C GLY A 7 -5.16 26.72 -1.67
N CYS A 8 -4.70 25.72 -2.42
CA CYS A 8 -4.78 25.69 -3.89
C CYS A 8 -5.85 24.68 -4.31
N SER A 9 -6.61 25.02 -5.37
CA SER A 9 -7.43 24.05 -6.10
C SER A 9 -6.52 23.03 -6.81
N LEU A 10 -6.95 21.78 -6.87
CA LEU A 10 -6.18 20.68 -7.48
C LEU A 10 -6.05 20.81 -9.01
N GLU A 11 -6.78 21.75 -9.64
CA GLU A 11 -6.80 22.05 -11.07
C GLU A 11 -5.40 22.26 -11.69
N ARG A 12 -4.42 22.67 -10.88
CA ARG A 12 -3.05 22.94 -11.34
C ARG A 12 -2.14 21.71 -11.43
N ILE A 13 -2.66 20.53 -11.07
CA ILE A 13 -1.92 19.25 -11.06
C ILE A 13 -2.13 18.47 -12.37
N SER A 14 -2.81 19.04 -13.38
CA SER A 14 -2.90 18.41 -14.70
C SER A 14 -1.51 18.34 -15.34
N ALA A 15 -1.02 17.11 -15.47
CA ALA A 15 0.22 16.83 -16.19
C ALA A 15 -0.01 17.11 -17.68
N THR A 16 0.95 17.77 -18.34
CA THR A 16 1.00 17.80 -19.80
C THR A 16 1.05 16.36 -20.35
N ASP A 17 0.50 16.12 -21.55
CA ASP A 17 0.27 14.78 -22.14
C ASP A 17 1.45 13.79 -22.10
N ALA A 18 2.69 14.26 -21.98
CA ALA A 18 3.87 13.41 -21.87
C ALA A 18 4.14 12.84 -20.45
N LEU A 19 3.53 13.40 -19.40
CA LEU A 19 3.74 13.03 -18.00
C LEU A 19 2.51 12.36 -17.35
N SER A 20 1.29 12.62 -17.86
CA SER A 20 0.04 12.07 -17.32
C SER A 20 -0.04 10.54 -17.39
N THR A 21 0.64 9.92 -18.35
CA THR A 21 0.67 8.46 -18.54
C THR A 21 1.63 7.72 -17.61
N ARG A 22 2.35 8.42 -16.71
CA ARG A 22 3.38 7.82 -15.85
C ARG A 22 3.27 8.21 -14.38
N LEU A 23 2.15 8.79 -13.95
CA LEU A 23 1.96 9.17 -12.55
C LEU A 23 0.53 9.03 -12.10
N ALA A 24 0.36 8.98 -10.78
CA ALA A 24 -0.92 9.01 -10.11
C ALA A 24 -0.81 9.75 -8.78
N LEU A 25 -1.87 10.48 -8.41
CA LEU A 25 -2.08 10.93 -7.04
C LEU A 25 -2.30 9.71 -6.15
N VAL A 26 -1.65 9.72 -4.99
CA VAL A 26 -1.77 8.67 -3.97
C VAL A 26 -1.95 9.29 -2.58
N GLY A 27 -2.00 8.45 -1.55
CA GLY A 27 -2.10 8.92 -0.17
C GLY A 27 -3.45 9.54 0.17
N GLY A 28 -3.44 10.53 1.07
CA GLY A 28 -4.66 11.08 1.68
C GLY A 28 -5.57 11.78 0.67
N ILE A 29 -5.02 12.68 -0.15
CA ILE A 29 -5.80 13.45 -1.13
C ILE A 29 -6.50 12.53 -2.13
N ALA A 30 -5.78 11.55 -2.71
CA ALA A 30 -6.39 10.58 -3.62
C ALA A 30 -7.50 9.75 -2.95
N THR A 31 -7.34 9.42 -1.66
CA THR A 31 -8.39 8.71 -0.91
C THR A 31 -9.64 9.57 -0.77
N ASP A 32 -9.47 10.85 -0.39
CA ASP A 32 -10.59 11.76 -0.20
C ASP A 32 -11.34 12.02 -1.52
N LEU A 33 -10.61 12.12 -2.64
CA LEU A 33 -11.20 12.23 -3.98
C LEU A 33 -12.10 11.03 -4.32
N MET A 34 -11.65 9.81 -4.03
CA MET A 34 -12.45 8.59 -4.29
C MET A 34 -13.64 8.46 -3.32
N LEU A 35 -13.57 9.11 -2.16
CA LEU A 35 -14.61 9.08 -1.13
C LEU A 35 -15.68 10.16 -1.27
N LEU A 36 -15.53 11.10 -2.22
CA LEU A 36 -16.56 12.10 -2.51
C LEU A 36 -17.93 11.44 -2.72
N SER A 37 -18.95 11.98 -2.08
CA SER A 37 -20.30 11.41 -2.04
C SER A 37 -20.98 11.38 -3.42
N SER A 38 -20.67 12.37 -4.28
CA SER A 38 -21.10 12.41 -5.69
C SER A 38 -20.37 11.41 -6.59
N GLY A 39 -19.30 10.77 -6.12
CA GLY A 39 -18.42 9.94 -6.94
C GLY A 39 -19.10 8.72 -7.55
N VAL A 40 -19.30 8.75 -8.87
CA VAL A 40 -19.80 7.64 -9.70
C VAL A 40 -18.64 6.94 -10.38
N PHE A 41 -18.49 5.63 -10.14
CA PHE A 41 -17.38 4.83 -10.64
C PHE A 41 -17.75 4.17 -11.96
N HIS A 42 -16.95 4.41 -12.98
CA HIS A 42 -17.07 3.84 -14.32
C HIS A 42 -15.85 2.96 -14.60
N GLU A 43 -15.97 1.66 -14.31
CA GLU A 43 -14.88 0.69 -14.41
C GLU A 43 -14.41 0.48 -15.87
N ASP A 44 -15.35 0.54 -16.82
CA ASP A 44 -15.12 0.32 -18.25
C ASP A 44 -14.21 1.37 -18.88
N ILE A 45 -14.35 2.62 -18.43
CA ILE A 45 -13.53 3.76 -18.88
C ILE A 45 -12.51 4.23 -17.84
N LYS A 46 -12.45 3.57 -16.67
CA LYS A 46 -11.56 3.88 -15.55
C LYS A 46 -11.67 5.32 -15.04
N THR A 47 -12.91 5.78 -14.87
CA THR A 47 -13.20 7.15 -14.43
C THR A 47 -14.05 7.16 -13.17
N ILE A 48 -13.86 8.15 -12.31
CA ILE A 48 -14.72 8.50 -11.20
C ILE A 48 -15.25 9.91 -11.46
N ASN A 49 -16.52 10.00 -11.86
CA ASN A 49 -17.19 11.26 -12.11
C ASN A 49 -17.68 11.86 -10.80
N VAL A 50 -17.36 13.14 -10.55
CA VAL A 50 -17.69 13.85 -9.30
C VAL A 50 -18.30 15.21 -9.60
N ASP A 51 -19.09 15.72 -8.65
CA ASP A 51 -19.61 17.08 -8.73
C ASP A 51 -18.50 18.10 -8.50
N ARG A 52 -18.47 19.14 -9.35
CA ARG A 52 -17.44 20.20 -9.31
C ARG A 52 -17.35 20.88 -7.94
N ASP A 53 -18.50 21.20 -7.36
CA ASP A 53 -18.61 21.87 -6.06
C ASP A 53 -18.05 21.00 -4.93
N GLU A 54 -18.24 19.68 -4.99
CA GLU A 54 -17.70 18.77 -4.00
C GLU A 54 -16.20 18.60 -4.16
N LEU A 55 -15.71 18.54 -5.40
CA LEU A 55 -14.29 18.48 -5.71
C LEU A 55 -13.51 19.68 -5.15
N ASP A 56 -14.09 20.89 -5.19
CA ASP A 56 -13.48 22.10 -4.62
C ASP A 56 -13.34 22.08 -3.09
N THR A 57 -14.04 21.18 -2.40
CA THR A 57 -13.87 20.97 -0.96
C THR A 57 -12.57 20.24 -0.63
N ILE A 58 -11.99 19.51 -1.60
CA ILE A 58 -10.71 18.81 -1.42
C ILE A 58 -9.57 19.81 -1.55
N THR A 59 -9.13 20.32 -0.41
CA THR A 59 -8.02 21.27 -0.33
C THR A 59 -6.78 20.64 0.29
N THR A 60 -5.63 21.25 0.03
CA THR A 60 -4.38 20.94 0.71
C THR A 60 -4.35 21.47 2.14
N LEU A 61 -5.37 22.20 2.62
CA LEU A 61 -5.43 22.70 3.98
C LEU A 61 -6.18 21.71 4.88
N ARG A 62 -5.57 21.31 6.00
CA ARG A 62 -6.26 20.53 7.04
C ARG A 62 -7.09 21.46 7.93
N SER A 63 -8.11 20.90 8.58
CA SER A 63 -8.93 21.60 9.58
C SER A 63 -8.12 22.15 10.76
N ASN A 64 -6.96 21.56 11.05
CA ASN A 64 -6.04 22.03 12.09
C ASN A 64 -5.04 23.11 11.59
N GLY A 65 -5.22 23.65 10.38
CA GLY A 65 -4.39 24.71 9.80
C GLY A 65 -3.07 24.24 9.18
N THR A 66 -2.75 22.94 9.20
CA THR A 66 -1.54 22.40 8.55
C THR A 66 -1.78 22.11 7.06
N VAL A 67 -0.74 22.26 6.24
CA VAL A 67 -0.81 21.92 4.82
C VAL A 67 -0.54 20.42 4.62
N ARG A 68 -1.29 19.79 3.73
CA ARG A 68 -1.19 18.41 3.29
C ARG A 68 -0.18 18.34 2.14
N ASP A 69 0.62 17.29 2.16
CA ASP A 69 1.49 16.96 1.04
C ASP A 69 0.63 16.41 -0.10
N ILE A 70 0.97 16.81 -1.32
CA ILE A 70 0.48 16.18 -2.55
C ILE A 70 1.42 15.02 -2.83
N ASP A 71 0.97 13.80 -2.52
CA ASP A 71 1.73 12.58 -2.75
C ASP A 71 1.50 12.06 -4.17
N ILE A 72 2.58 11.94 -4.94
CA ILE A 72 2.60 11.45 -6.32
C ILE A 72 3.38 10.15 -6.38
N LYS A 73 2.77 9.13 -6.99
CA LYS A 73 3.48 7.94 -7.46
C LYS A 73 3.87 8.17 -8.91
N VAL A 74 5.14 7.98 -9.23
CA VAL A 74 5.67 8.02 -10.61
C VAL A 74 6.09 6.60 -10.97
N PHE A 75 5.60 6.07 -12.08
CA PHE A 75 5.80 4.70 -12.52
C PHE A 75 7.16 4.52 -13.20
N THR A 76 8.23 4.65 -12.41
CA THR A 76 9.61 4.59 -12.88
C THR A 76 10.57 4.22 -11.75
N SER A 77 11.62 3.49 -12.07
CA SER A 77 12.76 3.28 -11.15
C SER A 77 13.81 4.39 -11.21
N ARG A 78 13.65 5.37 -12.09
CA ARG A 78 14.61 6.45 -12.36
C ARG A 78 14.40 7.64 -11.41
N PRO A 79 15.26 7.86 -10.40
CA PRO A 79 15.04 8.89 -9.39
C PRO A 79 15.09 10.32 -9.94
N GLU A 80 15.78 10.55 -11.05
CA GLU A 80 15.82 11.82 -11.76
C GLU A 80 14.46 12.19 -12.38
N VAL A 81 13.67 11.20 -12.82
CA VAL A 81 12.32 11.45 -13.37
C VAL A 81 11.39 11.88 -12.24
N CYS A 82 11.46 11.21 -11.08
CA CYS A 82 10.69 11.59 -9.89
C CYS A 82 11.01 13.03 -9.46
N ARG A 83 12.30 13.41 -9.43
CA ARG A 83 12.73 14.78 -9.08
C ARG A 83 12.24 15.81 -10.10
N SER A 84 12.25 15.49 -11.39
CA SER A 84 11.72 16.37 -12.44
C SER A 84 10.23 16.63 -12.24
N VAL A 85 9.44 15.56 -12.06
CA VAL A 85 7.98 15.65 -11.80
C VAL A 85 7.70 16.45 -10.54
N GLN A 86 8.42 16.18 -9.44
CA GLN A 86 8.27 16.92 -8.20
C GLN A 86 8.52 18.41 -8.39
N THR A 87 9.61 18.77 -9.08
CA THR A 87 10.00 20.17 -9.32
C THR A 87 8.96 20.89 -10.17
N GLU A 88 8.50 20.24 -11.24
CA GLU A 88 7.51 20.81 -12.15
C GLU A 88 6.15 21.04 -11.46
N LEU A 89 5.66 20.06 -10.70
CA LEU A 89 4.40 20.19 -9.97
C LEU A 89 4.51 21.19 -8.82
N ALA A 90 5.61 21.18 -8.06
CA ALA A 90 5.85 22.12 -6.98
C ALA A 90 5.91 23.58 -7.48
N ALA A 91 6.32 23.83 -8.72
CA ALA A 91 6.29 25.17 -9.31
C ALA A 91 4.87 25.72 -9.54
N ARG A 92 3.85 24.85 -9.54
CA ARG A 92 2.44 25.19 -9.87
C ARG A 92 1.56 25.36 -8.63
N THR A 93 2.04 24.99 -7.46
CA THR A 93 1.27 24.96 -6.21
C THR A 93 2.09 25.47 -5.03
N SER A 94 1.42 26.01 -4.01
CA SER A 94 2.06 26.38 -2.74
C SER A 94 2.15 25.21 -1.76
N ALA A 95 1.48 24.09 -2.04
CA ALA A 95 1.51 22.91 -1.20
C ALA A 95 2.80 22.10 -1.39
N PRO A 96 3.33 21.43 -0.35
CA PRO A 96 4.43 20.51 -0.51
C PRO A 96 4.06 19.38 -1.48
N VAL A 97 4.92 19.11 -2.45
CA VAL A 97 4.76 17.98 -3.39
C VAL A 97 5.80 16.93 -3.06
N SER A 98 5.36 15.69 -2.90
CA SER A 98 6.21 14.51 -2.79
C SER A 98 6.03 13.66 -4.04
N ALA A 99 7.13 13.20 -4.64
CA ALA A 99 7.08 12.29 -5.79
C ALA A 99 7.95 11.07 -5.50
N SER A 100 7.39 9.88 -5.67
CA SER A 100 8.04 8.61 -5.35
C SER A 100 7.98 7.64 -6.51
N GLY A 101 9.11 6.96 -6.77
CA GLY A 101 9.24 5.96 -7.83
C GLY A 101 9.21 4.53 -7.31
N TYR A 102 9.67 3.61 -8.15
CA TYR A 102 10.18 2.30 -7.74
C TYR A 102 11.66 2.44 -7.33
N ASN A 103 12.16 1.46 -6.58
CA ASN A 103 13.58 1.34 -6.35
C ASN A 103 14.25 0.58 -7.50
N SER A 104 15.37 1.10 -7.98
CA SER A 104 16.14 0.54 -9.11
C SER A 104 17.13 -0.56 -8.71
N LYS A 105 17.34 -0.79 -7.40
CA LYS A 105 18.36 -1.74 -6.91
C LYS A 105 17.88 -2.58 -5.74
N GLU A 106 18.34 -3.82 -5.80
CA GLU A 106 18.31 -4.85 -4.78
C GLU A 106 18.62 -4.30 -3.37
N ILE A 107 17.68 -4.46 -2.47
CA ILE A 107 17.88 -4.18 -1.04
C ILE A 107 18.76 -5.30 -0.50
N LYS A 108 20.07 -5.05 -0.37
CA LYS A 108 20.98 -5.97 0.32
C LYS A 108 20.52 -6.16 1.77
N ASN A 109 19.90 -7.32 2.03
CA ASN A 109 19.69 -7.98 3.32
C ASN A 109 19.71 -7.04 4.55
N ARG A 110 18.78 -6.09 4.60
CA ARG A 110 18.52 -5.34 5.83
C ARG A 110 17.49 -6.14 6.61
N ARG A 111 17.85 -6.53 7.84
CA ARG A 111 16.89 -7.00 8.86
C ARG A 111 15.61 -6.18 8.76
N VAL A 112 14.47 -6.86 8.82
CA VAL A 112 13.13 -6.41 8.42
C VAL A 112 12.95 -4.89 8.34
N ARG A 113 12.68 -4.37 7.13
CA ARG A 113 12.25 -2.98 6.97
C ARG A 113 10.80 -2.87 7.44
N PHE A 114 10.51 -1.81 8.20
CA PHE A 114 9.14 -1.50 8.62
C PHE A 114 8.25 -1.02 7.47
N THR A 115 8.84 -0.68 6.33
CA THR A 115 8.16 -0.25 5.10
C THR A 115 8.49 -1.19 3.96
N SER A 116 7.49 -1.51 3.15
CA SER A 116 7.72 -2.23 1.90
C SER A 116 8.13 -1.29 0.78
N GLU A 117 8.75 -1.86 -0.25
CA GLU A 117 9.21 -1.14 -1.43
C GLU A 117 8.95 -1.98 -2.67
N PHE A 118 8.52 -1.35 -3.76
CA PHE A 118 8.46 -1.96 -5.07
C PHE A 118 9.80 -1.80 -5.77
N ILE A 119 10.35 -2.91 -6.27
CA ILE A 119 11.58 -2.99 -7.04
C ILE A 119 11.20 -3.39 -8.46
N GLU A 120 11.71 -2.65 -9.44
CA GLU A 120 11.52 -3.00 -10.85
C GLU A 120 12.41 -4.18 -11.21
N GLU A 121 11.79 -5.27 -11.67
CA GLU A 121 12.51 -6.47 -12.12
C GLU A 121 12.61 -6.51 -13.64
N ASN A 122 11.50 -6.21 -14.34
CA ASN A 122 11.42 -6.10 -15.79
C ASN A 122 10.17 -5.30 -16.21
N ASP A 123 9.89 -5.25 -17.51
CA ASP A 123 8.78 -4.47 -18.07
C ASP A 123 7.38 -4.97 -17.66
N GLU A 124 7.24 -6.22 -17.22
CA GLU A 124 5.98 -6.84 -16.77
C GLU A 124 5.91 -7.01 -15.25
N THR A 125 7.10 -7.16 -14.66
CA THR A 125 7.50 -7.50 -13.29
C THR A 125 7.71 -6.42 -12.25
N LEU A 126 6.95 -6.32 -11.15
CA LEU A 126 7.42 -5.61 -9.95
C LEU A 126 7.58 -6.57 -8.75
N SER A 127 8.71 -6.52 -8.05
CA SER A 127 8.88 -7.21 -6.77
C SER A 127 8.54 -6.28 -5.61
N LEU A 128 7.50 -6.62 -4.86
CA LEU A 128 7.18 -6.01 -3.58
C LEU A 128 8.03 -6.65 -2.48
N ARG A 129 8.88 -5.87 -1.80
CA ARG A 129 9.81 -6.38 -0.80
C ARG A 129 9.67 -5.70 0.56
N ALA A 130 9.74 -6.50 1.63
CA ALA A 130 9.92 -6.02 3.00
C ALA A 130 10.87 -6.94 3.77
N GLY A 131 12.12 -6.50 3.95
CA GLY A 131 13.15 -7.35 4.56
C GLY A 131 13.44 -8.59 3.72
N ALA A 132 13.21 -9.78 4.28
CA ALA A 132 13.38 -11.06 3.60
C ALA A 132 12.14 -11.50 2.79
N ILE A 133 11.01 -10.80 2.93
CA ILE A 133 9.77 -11.12 2.23
C ILE A 133 9.82 -10.48 0.85
N CYS A 134 9.47 -11.25 -0.17
CA CYS A 134 9.44 -10.83 -1.57
C CYS A 134 8.24 -11.46 -2.26
N HIS A 135 7.43 -10.64 -2.92
CA HIS A 135 6.27 -11.08 -3.69
C HIS A 135 6.27 -10.40 -5.05
N ASN A 136 6.12 -11.18 -6.12
CA ASN A 136 6.05 -10.63 -7.47
C ASN A 136 4.62 -10.23 -7.79
N VAL A 137 4.45 -9.02 -8.29
CA VAL A 137 3.16 -8.45 -8.66
C VAL A 137 3.23 -8.01 -10.12
N ASP A 138 2.16 -8.26 -10.87
CA ASP A 138 2.02 -7.74 -12.22
C ASP A 138 2.11 -6.21 -12.19
N ARG A 139 3.01 -5.65 -12.99
CA ARG A 139 3.19 -4.22 -13.13
C ARG A 139 1.90 -3.53 -13.54
N LYS A 140 1.08 -4.14 -14.41
CA LYS A 140 -0.19 -3.57 -14.88
C LYS A 140 -1.17 -3.35 -13.75
N LEU A 141 -1.12 -4.19 -12.71
CA LEU A 141 -1.94 -4.00 -11.53
C LEU A 141 -1.49 -2.76 -10.75
N ILE A 142 -0.19 -2.63 -10.48
CA ILE A 142 0.37 -1.48 -9.72
C ILE A 142 0.20 -0.16 -10.47
N GLU A 143 0.32 -0.19 -11.79
CA GLU A 143 0.23 0.98 -12.67
C GLU A 143 -1.20 1.26 -13.16
N ASP A 144 -2.18 0.48 -12.69
CA ASP A 144 -3.57 0.70 -13.04
C ASP A 144 -4.03 2.06 -12.53
N THR A 145 -4.24 2.98 -13.47
CA THR A 145 -4.54 4.39 -13.22
C THR A 145 -5.95 4.67 -13.69
N TRP A 146 -6.69 5.37 -12.83
CA TRP A 146 -8.03 5.87 -13.09
C TRP A 146 -8.00 7.41 -13.07
N THR A 147 -9.06 8.02 -13.54
CA THR A 147 -9.20 9.48 -13.55
C THR A 147 -10.35 9.90 -12.66
N VAL A 148 -10.12 10.85 -11.74
CA VAL A 148 -11.22 11.58 -11.09
C VAL A 148 -11.52 12.80 -11.95
N GLU A 149 -12.75 12.89 -12.45
CA GLU A 149 -13.17 13.91 -13.40
C GLU A 149 -14.39 14.67 -12.87
N ALA A 150 -14.35 15.99 -12.96
CA ALA A 150 -15.53 16.80 -12.68
C ALA A 150 -16.58 16.58 -13.79
N ASN A 151 -17.86 16.53 -13.44
CA ASN A 151 -18.95 16.31 -14.40
C ASN A 151 -19.00 17.33 -15.57
N ASP A 152 -18.39 18.51 -15.39
CA ASP A 152 -18.27 19.56 -16.41
C ASP A 152 -17.00 19.45 -17.28
N GLY A 153 -16.16 18.44 -17.05
CA GLY A 153 -14.89 18.19 -17.74
C GLY A 153 -13.78 19.20 -17.41
N SER A 154 -14.00 20.12 -16.47
CA SER A 154 -13.04 21.19 -16.17
C SER A 154 -11.82 20.72 -15.39
N VAL A 155 -11.94 19.60 -14.68
CA VAL A 155 -10.87 19.02 -13.85
C VAL A 155 -10.74 17.54 -14.14
N SER A 156 -9.50 17.09 -14.34
CA SER A 156 -9.15 15.70 -14.58
C SER A 156 -7.87 15.37 -13.82
N LEU A 157 -7.97 14.46 -12.85
CA LEU A 157 -6.90 14.11 -11.92
C LEU A 157 -6.57 12.62 -12.00
N PRO A 158 -5.34 12.24 -12.37
CA PRO A 158 -4.94 10.85 -12.38
C PRO A 158 -4.77 10.35 -10.94
N VAL A 159 -5.43 9.24 -10.62
CA VAL A 159 -5.33 8.52 -9.35
C VAL A 159 -5.01 7.06 -9.65
N LEU A 160 -4.50 6.31 -8.67
CA LEU A 160 -4.48 4.86 -8.82
C LEU A 160 -5.91 4.32 -8.88
N SER A 161 -6.08 3.16 -9.50
CA SER A 161 -7.31 2.42 -9.34
C SER A 161 -7.61 2.25 -7.85
N PRO A 162 -8.89 2.29 -7.44
CA PRO A 162 -9.24 2.17 -6.03
C PRO A 162 -8.66 0.90 -5.38
N TYR A 163 -8.57 -0.18 -6.15
CA TYR A 163 -7.97 -1.45 -5.72
C TYR A 163 -6.47 -1.32 -5.50
N SER A 164 -5.72 -0.81 -6.46
CA SER A 164 -4.27 -0.64 -6.34
C SER A 164 -3.93 0.37 -5.25
N HIS A 165 -4.75 1.40 -5.07
CA HIS A 165 -4.62 2.37 -3.99
C HIS A 165 -4.82 1.74 -2.61
N ILE A 166 -5.86 0.91 -2.42
CA ILE A 166 -6.07 0.12 -1.19
C ILE A 166 -4.91 -0.86 -0.99
N GLY A 167 -4.49 -1.57 -2.04
CA GLY A 167 -3.37 -2.50 -2.02
C GLY A 167 -2.07 -1.86 -1.56
N LEU A 168 -1.80 -0.61 -1.96
CA LEU A 168 -0.68 0.16 -1.45
C LEU A 168 -0.79 0.43 0.06
N TYR A 169 -1.98 0.70 0.61
CA TYR A 169 -2.14 0.87 2.06
C TYR A 169 -1.88 -0.43 2.82
N TYR A 170 -2.34 -1.56 2.29
CA TYR A 170 -2.00 -2.86 2.87
C TYR A 170 -0.49 -3.05 2.89
N THR A 171 0.16 -2.81 1.78
CA THR A 171 1.56 -3.22 1.64
C THR A 171 2.54 -2.20 2.20
N ARG A 172 2.19 -0.93 2.34
CA ARG A 172 3.10 0.16 2.76
C ARG A 172 3.86 -0.13 4.05
N TYR A 173 3.23 -0.80 5.00
CA TYR A 173 3.84 -1.21 6.26
C TYR A 173 3.65 -2.70 6.47
N ILE A 174 4.70 -3.33 7.00
CA ILE A 174 4.65 -4.74 7.41
C ILE A 174 3.61 -5.03 8.50
N SER A 175 3.22 -4.02 9.29
CA SER A 175 2.18 -4.16 10.31
C SER A 175 0.78 -4.05 9.72
N GLY A 176 0.65 -4.04 8.39
CA GLY A 176 -0.57 -3.72 7.69
C GLY A 176 -0.95 -2.24 7.77
N ILE A 177 -2.25 -1.98 7.62
CA ILE A 177 -2.81 -0.64 7.58
C ILE A 177 -2.62 0.05 8.94
N LYS A 178 -2.05 1.27 8.94
CA LYS A 178 -1.92 2.06 10.16
C LYS A 178 -3.29 2.48 10.69
N ARG A 179 -3.44 2.54 12.02
CA ARG A 179 -4.68 2.97 12.69
C ARG A 179 -5.26 4.29 12.16
N LYS A 180 -4.41 5.26 11.85
CA LYS A 180 -4.85 6.57 11.29
C LYS A 180 -5.43 6.46 9.87
N ASP A 181 -5.15 5.36 9.18
CA ASP A 181 -5.55 5.11 7.80
C ASP A 181 -6.69 4.08 7.70
N THR A 182 -6.96 3.31 8.77
CA THR A 182 -7.97 2.25 8.81
C THR A 182 -9.37 2.72 8.42
N GLU A 183 -9.86 3.82 9.01
CA GLU A 183 -11.23 4.29 8.78
C GLU A 183 -11.48 4.62 7.30
N LYS A 184 -10.60 5.42 6.69
CA LYS A 184 -10.73 5.79 5.27
C LYS A 184 -10.55 4.62 4.31
N VAL A 185 -9.66 3.67 4.63
CA VAL A 185 -9.51 2.45 3.80
C VAL A 185 -10.78 1.61 3.88
N ASN A 186 -11.34 1.43 5.08
CA ASN A 186 -12.59 0.69 5.26
C ASN A 186 -13.76 1.38 4.54
N LEU A 187 -13.86 2.71 4.63
CA LEU A 187 -14.90 3.46 3.90
C LEU A 187 -14.78 3.27 2.39
N LEU A 188 -13.56 3.32 1.85
CA LEU A 188 -13.33 3.11 0.42
C LEU A 188 -13.67 1.67 0.01
N GLN A 189 -13.28 0.68 0.82
CA GLN A 189 -13.66 -0.72 0.61
C GLN A 189 -15.17 -0.93 0.64
N SER A 190 -15.87 -0.37 1.63
CA SER A 190 -17.34 -0.45 1.71
C SER A 190 -18.00 0.23 0.52
N LYS A 191 -17.47 1.37 0.06
CA LYS A 191 -17.95 2.04 -1.16
C LYS A 191 -17.81 1.14 -2.37
N LEU A 192 -16.65 0.50 -2.56
CA LEU A 192 -16.41 -0.43 -3.66
C LEU A 192 -17.29 -1.69 -3.59
N GLN A 193 -17.53 -2.24 -2.39
CA GLN A 193 -18.43 -3.39 -2.20
C GLN A 193 -19.89 -3.07 -2.49
N GLY A 194 -20.30 -1.81 -2.27
CA GLY A 194 -21.65 -1.34 -2.61
C GLY A 194 -21.86 -1.16 -4.11
N LEU A 195 -20.80 -1.21 -4.92
CA LEU A 195 -20.87 -1.10 -6.38
C LEU A 195 -20.95 -2.51 -6.99
N SER A 196 -21.80 -2.68 -8.00
CA SER A 196 -21.85 -3.90 -8.81
C SER A 196 -20.69 -3.95 -9.80
N LEU A 197 -19.47 -4.09 -9.29
CA LEU A 197 -18.23 -4.18 -10.06
C LEU A 197 -17.95 -5.62 -10.50
N SER A 198 -17.09 -5.79 -11.50
CA SER A 198 -16.76 -7.13 -11.99
C SER A 198 -16.02 -7.99 -10.96
N ASP A 199 -16.22 -9.31 -10.97
CA ASP A 199 -15.46 -10.24 -10.11
C ASP A 199 -13.95 -10.16 -10.36
N SER A 200 -13.53 -9.86 -11.60
CA SER A 200 -12.13 -9.59 -11.93
C SER A 200 -11.55 -8.35 -11.25
N SER A 201 -12.39 -7.38 -10.93
CA SER A 201 -11.96 -6.17 -10.25
C SER A 201 -11.75 -6.39 -8.75
N THR A 202 -12.54 -7.27 -8.13
CA THR A 202 -12.39 -7.57 -6.70
C THR A 202 -11.15 -8.43 -6.41
N SER A 203 -10.75 -9.31 -7.34
CA SER A 203 -9.52 -10.12 -7.24
C SER A 203 -8.22 -9.33 -7.39
N ASN A 204 -8.29 -8.06 -7.83
CA ASN A 204 -7.13 -7.17 -7.91
C ASN A 204 -6.48 -6.89 -6.53
N LEU A 205 -7.18 -7.16 -5.42
CA LEU A 205 -6.61 -7.05 -4.07
C LEU A 205 -5.82 -8.30 -3.64
N ASP A 206 -6.03 -9.45 -4.28
CA ASP A 206 -5.48 -10.74 -3.84
C ASP A 206 -3.95 -10.73 -3.75
N PRO A 207 -3.19 -10.16 -4.71
CA PRO A 207 -1.73 -10.13 -4.61
C PRO A 207 -1.23 -9.32 -3.41
N PHE A 208 -1.93 -8.25 -3.04
CA PHE A 208 -1.58 -7.42 -1.89
C PHE A 208 -1.91 -8.12 -0.56
N MET A 209 -3.02 -8.84 -0.51
CA MET A 209 -3.40 -9.66 0.64
C MET A 209 -2.46 -10.86 0.82
N ALA A 210 -2.05 -11.49 -0.27
CA ALA A 210 -1.08 -12.58 -0.25
C ALA A 210 0.27 -12.12 0.34
N PHE A 211 0.74 -10.93 -0.04
CA PHE A 211 1.93 -10.34 0.58
C PHE A 211 1.77 -10.17 2.10
N GLN A 212 0.62 -9.72 2.59
CA GLN A 212 0.41 -9.60 4.04
C GLN A 212 0.38 -10.95 4.76
N ASN A 213 -0.21 -11.97 4.15
CA ASN A 213 -0.15 -13.33 4.69
C ASN A 213 1.30 -13.83 4.81
N ASP A 214 2.15 -13.53 3.82
CA ASP A 214 3.58 -13.86 3.86
C ASP A 214 4.31 -13.11 4.98
N VAL A 215 3.95 -11.84 5.23
CA VAL A 215 4.48 -11.04 6.34
C VAL A 215 4.10 -11.65 7.70
N ASP A 216 2.83 -11.98 7.89
CA ASP A 216 2.33 -12.59 9.13
C ASP A 216 2.97 -13.95 9.39
N ALA A 217 3.14 -14.77 8.35
CA ALA A 217 3.82 -16.06 8.44
C ALA A 217 5.29 -15.88 8.85
N TYR A 218 6.00 -14.90 8.26
CA TYR A 218 7.39 -14.60 8.60
C TYR A 218 7.55 -14.14 10.06
N TYR A 219 6.66 -13.27 10.54
CA TYR A 219 6.68 -12.83 11.93
C TYR A 219 6.34 -13.95 12.92
N SER A 220 5.34 -14.77 12.59
CA SER A 220 4.97 -15.94 13.39
C SER A 220 6.14 -16.92 13.51
N ALA A 221 6.84 -17.20 12.40
CA ALA A 221 8.01 -18.06 12.39
C ALA A 221 9.18 -17.48 13.22
N ASN A 222 9.44 -16.18 13.13
CA ASN A 222 10.50 -15.55 13.93
C ASN A 222 10.18 -15.50 15.42
N ASN A 223 8.93 -15.20 15.80
CA ASN A 223 8.51 -15.25 17.18
C ASN A 223 8.66 -16.67 17.76
N LEU A 224 8.30 -17.70 16.98
CA LEU A 224 8.50 -19.08 17.37
C LEU A 224 9.99 -19.41 17.54
N LYS A 225 10.88 -18.94 16.64
CA LYS A 225 12.34 -19.12 16.79
C LYS A 225 12.85 -18.48 18.07
N GLU A 226 12.40 -17.28 18.44
CA GLU A 226 12.81 -16.63 19.68
C GLU A 226 12.29 -17.37 20.92
N LEU A 227 11.03 -17.83 20.91
CA LEU A 227 10.48 -18.68 21.98
C LEU A 227 11.28 -19.98 22.15
N LEU A 228 11.63 -20.65 21.05
CA LEU A 228 12.43 -21.88 21.07
C LEU A 228 13.85 -21.67 21.59
N LYS A 229 14.43 -20.46 21.40
CA LYS A 229 15.75 -20.10 21.97
C LYS A 229 15.68 -19.81 23.47
N GLN A 230 14.55 -19.25 23.93
CA GLN A 230 14.36 -18.88 25.34
C GLN A 230 14.01 -20.09 26.22
N ARG A 231 13.40 -21.12 25.66
CA ARG A 231 13.08 -22.35 26.39
C ARG A 231 14.31 -23.25 26.52
N GLU A 232 14.47 -23.89 27.67
CA GLU A 232 15.47 -24.95 27.94
C GLU A 232 15.18 -26.25 27.16
N LEU A 233 14.68 -26.14 25.92
CA LEU A 233 14.56 -27.29 25.03
C LEU A 233 15.95 -27.88 24.80
N PRO A 234 16.10 -29.21 24.75
CA PRO A 234 17.36 -29.84 24.38
C PRO A 234 17.89 -29.18 23.11
N MET A 235 19.10 -28.61 23.18
CA MET A 235 19.66 -27.71 22.16
C MET A 235 19.64 -28.31 20.74
N LEU A 236 19.63 -29.64 20.64
CA LEU A 236 19.48 -30.37 19.38
C LEU A 236 18.09 -30.19 18.76
N ILE A 237 17.01 -30.31 19.53
CA ILE A 237 15.61 -30.17 19.07
C ILE A 237 15.34 -28.74 18.63
N ALA A 238 15.76 -27.74 19.42
CA ALA A 238 15.64 -26.34 19.05
C ALA A 238 16.40 -26.02 17.75
N LYS A 239 17.62 -26.56 17.57
CA LYS A 239 18.40 -26.40 16.32
C LYS A 239 17.71 -27.04 15.12
N TYR A 240 17.13 -28.23 15.25
CA TYR A 240 16.40 -28.88 14.15
C TYR A 240 15.11 -28.13 13.80
N ALA A 241 14.36 -27.66 14.80
CA ALA A 241 13.14 -26.88 14.59
C ALA A 241 13.43 -25.52 13.93
N ILE A 242 14.48 -24.81 14.37
CA ILE A 242 14.93 -23.56 13.73
C ILE A 242 15.38 -23.82 12.30
N LYS A 243 16.19 -24.86 12.07
CA LYS A 243 16.65 -25.23 10.73
C LYS A 243 15.50 -25.63 9.81
N TYR A 244 14.47 -26.31 10.32
CA TYR A 244 13.26 -26.60 9.57
C TYR A 244 12.52 -25.30 9.20
N LEU A 245 12.34 -24.38 10.14
CA LEU A 245 11.75 -23.05 9.87
C LEU A 245 12.61 -22.13 8.98
N ASP A 246 13.89 -22.43 8.78
CA ASP A 246 14.77 -21.76 7.82
C ASP A 246 14.72 -22.42 6.42
N LEU A 247 14.31 -23.69 6.34
CA LEU A 247 14.27 -24.49 5.11
C LEU A 247 12.90 -24.52 4.42
N VAL A 248 11.81 -24.31 5.16
CA VAL A 248 10.46 -24.32 4.59
C VAL A 248 10.24 -23.01 3.81
N ASN A 249 9.76 -23.13 2.57
CA ASN A 249 9.34 -22.00 1.77
C ASN A 249 8.18 -21.29 2.50
N PHE A 250 8.31 -20.00 2.80
CA PHE A 250 7.31 -19.25 3.56
C PHE A 250 5.90 -19.30 2.92
N GLN A 251 5.81 -19.52 1.60
CA GLN A 251 4.55 -19.74 0.89
C GLN A 251 3.83 -21.04 1.33
N GLU A 252 4.56 -22.11 1.68
CA GLU A 252 3.99 -23.36 2.22
C GLU A 252 3.55 -23.20 3.69
N LEU A 253 4.23 -22.31 4.43
CA LEU A 253 3.89 -21.93 5.80
C LEU A 253 2.60 -21.08 5.86
N ALA A 254 2.41 -20.15 4.93
CA ALA A 254 1.21 -19.30 4.86
C ALA A 254 -0.06 -20.12 4.56
N GLN A 255 0.02 -21.14 3.69
CA GLN A 255 -1.08 -22.10 3.48
C GLN A 255 -1.37 -22.94 4.73
N SER A 256 -0.36 -23.10 5.59
CA SER A 256 -0.44 -23.84 6.86
C SER A 256 -0.75 -22.95 8.06
N ASN A 257 -1.22 -21.70 7.88
CA ASN A 257 -1.47 -20.72 8.95
C ASN A 257 -2.39 -21.23 10.09
N LYS A 258 -3.16 -22.31 9.87
CA LYS A 258 -3.92 -23.00 10.91
C LYS A 258 -3.06 -23.83 11.87
N LEU A 259 -1.86 -24.26 11.50
CA LEU A 259 -1.02 -25.16 12.30
C LEU A 259 -0.10 -24.39 13.26
N LEU A 260 0.51 -23.28 12.82
CA LEU A 260 1.46 -22.51 13.62
C LEU A 260 0.80 -21.65 14.71
N GLY A 261 -0.36 -21.05 14.42
CA GLY A 261 -1.17 -20.36 15.43
C GLY A 261 -1.59 -21.32 16.54
N ASN A 262 -2.06 -22.51 16.16
CA ASN A 262 -2.41 -23.58 17.09
C ASN A 262 -1.23 -24.09 17.92
N ILE A 263 -0.01 -24.17 17.37
CA ILE A 263 1.17 -24.58 18.15
C ILE A 263 1.55 -23.50 19.16
N SER A 264 1.60 -22.23 18.75
CA SER A 264 1.94 -21.11 19.64
C SER A 264 0.91 -20.94 20.76
N GLU A 265 -0.40 -21.02 20.45
CA GLU A 265 -1.47 -20.97 21.44
C GLU A 265 -1.47 -22.21 22.35
N ARG A 266 -1.22 -23.42 21.84
CA ARG A 266 -1.11 -24.63 22.68
C ARG A 266 0.12 -24.59 23.59
N ILE A 267 1.22 -24.00 23.13
CA ILE A 267 2.45 -23.79 23.89
C ILE A 267 2.24 -22.77 25.02
N ILE A 268 1.40 -21.75 24.82
CA ILE A 268 1.02 -20.76 25.84
C ILE A 268 -0.04 -21.32 26.81
N CYS A 269 -1.05 -22.04 26.30
CA CYS A 269 -2.10 -22.67 27.12
C CYS A 269 -1.58 -23.83 27.98
N SER A 270 -0.54 -24.54 27.56
CA SER A 270 0.10 -25.60 28.37
C SER A 270 0.89 -25.04 29.56
N GLU A 271 1.47 -23.83 29.43
CA GLU A 271 2.11 -23.12 30.55
C GLU A 271 1.09 -22.62 31.58
N GLN A 272 -0.05 -22.10 31.14
CA GLN A 272 -1.11 -21.65 32.07
C GLN A 272 -1.78 -22.80 32.83
N ASN A 273 -1.78 -24.01 32.27
CA ASN A 273 -2.38 -25.19 32.88
C ASN A 273 -1.37 -26.14 33.55
N GLY A 274 -0.09 -25.75 33.65
CA GLY A 274 0.93 -26.53 34.37
C GLY A 274 1.18 -27.94 33.82
N GLN A 275 0.88 -28.20 32.55
CA GLN A 275 1.06 -29.52 31.93
C GLN A 275 2.29 -29.53 31.03
N PHE A 276 3.46 -29.69 31.65
CA PHE A 276 4.59 -30.36 31.01
C PHE A 276 5.00 -31.51 31.93
N TYR A 277 4.60 -32.74 31.58
CA TYR A 277 5.22 -33.94 32.15
C TYR A 277 6.57 -34.14 31.45
N ALA A 278 7.57 -34.47 32.28
CA ALA A 278 8.98 -34.69 31.96
C ALA A 278 9.25 -35.60 30.76
#